data_AF-A0A315R3Y2-F1
#
_entry.id   AF-A0A315R3Y2-F1
#
_cell.length_a   1.000
_cell.length_b   1.000
_cell.length_c   1.000
_cell.angle_alpha   90.00
_cell.angle_beta   90.00
_cell.angle_gamma   90.00
#
_symmetry.space_group_name_H-M   'P 1'
#
loop_
_entity.id
_entity.type
_entity.pdbx_description
1 polymer ?
#
loop_
_entity_poly.entity_id
_entity_poly.type
_entity_poly.pdbx_seq_one_letter_code
_entity_poly.pdbx_strand_id
1 'polypeptide(L)'
;MKVYIIGAGAGDPELLTIKGKKAIENSEIIIYAGSLVNPEVLKYNKAAKTYNSAKLSLDQVIEIIKKAAAEDKNVARVHTGDPSIYGAIKEQIDSLAANGIDYQIIPGVSSFLAAAAALEAEYTLPDVSQTVILTRQAGRTPVPEKEKLASLAQHQASMAIFLSVQMIEEVVDNLSKEYPLTTPAAIVARASWSDQKIIKSTLGEIAAEVKAAGIKKTALILVGDFLDSDYQKSKLYDKNFAHEYRNGKKEKKAILVVSFGTSYHETRKKTIKACEKRIKDHFPEYEVKRAFTSGMIIEKLKQRDNIYIDNPKEALKKLYKEGYQEVIVQPLHIINGSEFHDLVRTVKKFRNNFRNLKWGNALLSKTADYFDVAKILKTEVENNSKEQAVLLMGHGSSHAANSDYAALDYVLKERGMKDYYVGAVEGYPEIKVVIKQLKEKKYKKIKLAPLMLVAGDHAQNDMIGEDEDSWKNILENEGFEVEVQLKGLGEYEGIQNKYAAKLRSLLEK
;
A
#
# COMPACT_ATOMS: atom_id res chain seq x y z
N MET A 1 7.26 2.45 58.33
CA MET A 1 8.33 2.35 57.32
C MET A 1 7.81 1.84 55.96
N LYS A 2 8.47 2.21 54.85
CA LYS A 2 8.40 1.50 53.57
C LYS A 2 9.76 1.46 52.83
N VAL A 3 10.02 0.39 52.09
CA VAL A 3 11.13 0.29 51.12
C VAL A 3 10.64 0.64 49.71
N TYR A 4 11.19 1.70 49.13
CA TYR A 4 10.89 2.12 47.77
C TYR A 4 11.94 1.58 46.81
N ILE A 5 11.57 0.67 45.91
CA ILE A 5 12.42 0.21 44.80
C ILE A 5 12.16 1.12 43.61
N ILE A 6 13.10 1.99 43.29
CA ILE A 6 12.90 3.16 42.42
C ILE A 6 13.74 3.02 41.15
N GLY A 7 13.10 3.19 39.99
CA GLY A 7 13.79 3.46 38.74
C GLY A 7 14.30 4.90 38.65
N ALA A 8 15.61 5.07 38.59
CA ALA A 8 16.29 6.37 38.51
C ALA A 8 16.21 7.01 37.13
N GLY A 9 15.69 6.29 36.13
CA GLY A 9 15.66 6.75 34.76
C GLY A 9 16.97 6.54 34.00
N ALA A 10 17.07 7.12 32.81
CA ALA A 10 18.16 6.88 31.87
C ALA A 10 19.47 7.61 32.18
N GLY A 11 19.47 8.56 33.13
CA GLY A 11 20.67 9.32 33.46
C GLY A 11 20.41 10.74 33.89
N ASP A 12 19.63 11.47 33.10
CA ASP A 12 19.19 12.81 33.44
C ASP A 12 18.32 12.78 34.72
N PRO A 13 18.70 13.49 35.79
CA PRO A 13 17.88 13.59 37.00
C PRO A 13 16.46 14.14 36.79
N GLU A 14 16.19 14.84 35.68
CA GLU A 14 14.85 15.33 35.33
C GLU A 14 13.95 14.24 34.72
N LEU A 15 14.54 13.15 34.20
CA LEU A 15 13.79 11.97 33.75
C LEU A 15 13.38 11.04 34.90
N LEU A 16 13.71 11.40 36.14
CA LEU A 16 13.18 10.73 37.31
C LEU A 16 11.67 10.96 37.39
N THR A 17 10.89 9.90 37.58
CA THR A 17 9.44 10.08 37.74
C THR A 17 9.16 10.93 38.98
N ILE A 18 8.10 11.76 38.94
CA ILE A 18 7.69 12.61 40.08
C ILE A 18 7.54 11.76 41.35
N LYS A 19 7.03 10.53 41.22
CA LYS A 19 6.89 9.59 42.33
C LYS A 19 8.24 9.10 42.86
N GLY A 20 9.20 8.80 41.98
CA GLY A 20 10.55 8.39 42.35
C GLY A 20 11.30 9.49 43.10
N LYS A 21 11.22 10.74 42.62
CA LYS A 21 11.79 11.92 43.30
C LYS A 21 11.25 12.06 44.72
N LYS A 22 9.93 12.06 44.88
CA LYS A 22 9.28 12.16 46.20
C LYS A 22 9.70 11.02 47.14
N ALA A 23 9.86 9.81 46.63
CA ALA A 23 10.31 8.70 47.45
C ALA A 23 11.75 8.88 47.95
N ILE A 24 12.66 9.41 47.11
CA ILE A 24 14.03 9.77 47.53
C ILE A 24 14.02 10.90 48.57
N GLU A 25 13.22 11.96 48.34
CA GLU A 25 13.07 13.10 49.26
C GLU A 25 12.61 12.66 50.66
N ASN A 26 11.76 11.64 50.75
CA ASN A 26 11.15 11.16 52.01
C ASN A 26 11.78 9.88 52.57
N SER A 27 13.01 9.52 52.15
CA SER A 27 13.73 8.35 52.67
C SER A 27 14.96 8.74 53.46
N GLU A 28 15.09 8.26 54.69
CA GLU A 28 16.26 8.52 55.54
C GLU A 28 17.50 7.72 55.11
N ILE A 29 17.30 6.64 54.34
CA ILE A 29 18.38 5.81 53.79
C ILE A 29 18.22 5.70 52.28
N ILE A 30 19.32 5.88 51.54
CA ILE A 30 19.36 5.68 50.09
C ILE A 30 20.39 4.61 49.76
N ILE A 31 19.99 3.54 49.09
CA ILE A 31 20.87 2.49 48.59
C ILE A 31 20.84 2.54 47.06
N TYR A 32 21.90 3.04 46.43
CA TYR A 32 21.92 3.25 44.97
C TYR A 32 22.91 2.31 44.25
N ALA A 33 22.56 1.90 43.03
CA ALA A 33 23.44 1.11 42.17
C ALA A 33 24.53 2.00 41.55
N GLY A 34 25.62 2.25 42.28
CA GLY A 34 26.64 3.23 41.91
C GLY A 34 27.50 2.91 40.69
N SER A 35 27.32 1.75 40.05
CA SER A 35 27.93 1.44 38.76
C SER A 35 27.19 2.07 37.57
N LEU A 36 25.91 2.42 37.74
CA LEU A 36 25.01 2.80 36.63
C LEU A 36 24.07 3.98 36.94
N VAL A 37 23.76 4.25 38.21
CA VAL A 37 22.93 5.38 38.62
C VAL A 37 23.75 6.67 38.59
N ASN A 38 23.22 7.71 37.96
CA ASN A 38 23.82 9.05 38.01
C ASN A 38 23.74 9.59 39.44
N PRO A 39 24.87 9.88 40.12
CA PRO A 39 24.88 10.38 41.49
C PRO A 39 24.09 11.68 41.70
N GLU A 40 23.86 12.46 40.64
CA GLU A 40 23.05 13.68 40.70
C GLU A 40 21.62 13.43 41.22
N VAL A 41 21.06 12.21 41.08
CA VAL A 41 19.74 11.89 41.64
C VAL A 41 19.73 11.92 43.18
N LEU A 42 20.89 11.80 43.82
CA LEU A 42 21.02 11.84 45.29
C LEU A 42 20.85 13.26 45.85
N LYS A 43 20.95 14.30 45.01
CA LYS A 43 20.85 15.70 45.44
C LYS A 43 19.48 16.05 46.04
N TYR A 44 18.44 15.28 45.71
CA TYR A 44 17.08 15.48 46.21
C TYR A 44 16.96 15.19 47.71
N ASN A 45 17.89 14.45 48.32
CA ASN A 45 17.96 14.31 49.78
C ASN A 45 19.40 14.15 50.26
N LYS A 46 20.03 15.29 50.60
CA LYS A 46 21.40 15.32 51.13
C LYS A 46 21.51 14.89 52.60
N ALA A 47 20.40 14.86 53.33
CA ALA A 47 20.37 14.47 54.73
C ALA A 47 20.33 12.94 54.92
N ALA A 48 19.90 12.20 53.88
CA ALA A 48 19.82 10.75 53.92
C ALA A 48 21.20 10.08 54.00
N LYS A 49 21.26 8.96 54.72
CA LYS A 49 22.45 8.10 54.76
C LYS A 49 22.54 7.29 53.46
N THR A 50 23.61 7.48 52.70
CA THR A 50 23.78 6.84 51.38
C THR A 50 24.67 5.60 51.43
N TYR A 51 24.30 4.59 50.66
CA TYR A 51 25.05 3.34 50.48
C TYR A 51 25.20 3.02 49.00
N ASN A 52 26.44 2.83 48.55
CA ASN A 52 26.73 2.40 47.17
C ASN A 52 26.70 0.87 47.07
N SER A 53 25.66 0.32 46.44
CA SER A 53 25.49 -1.14 46.33
C SER A 53 26.49 -1.81 45.39
N ALA A 54 27.27 -1.06 44.59
CA ALA A 54 28.31 -1.66 43.74
C ALA A 54 29.43 -2.34 44.56
N LYS A 55 29.50 -2.07 45.87
CA LYS A 55 30.46 -2.66 46.80
C LYS A 55 29.83 -3.68 47.77
N LEU A 56 28.55 -4.00 47.58
CA LEU A 56 27.76 -4.78 48.53
C LEU A 56 27.19 -6.04 47.87
N SER A 57 27.12 -7.14 48.61
CA SER A 57 26.32 -8.31 48.24
C SER A 57 24.82 -8.06 48.51
N LEU A 58 23.96 -8.94 47.97
CA LEU A 58 22.52 -8.92 48.26
C LEU A 58 22.26 -8.99 49.77
N ASP A 59 22.89 -9.94 50.48
CA ASP A 59 22.73 -10.08 51.93
C ASP A 59 23.11 -8.81 52.67
N GLN A 60 24.21 -8.16 52.29
CA GLN A 60 24.62 -6.90 52.89
C GLN A 60 23.61 -5.77 52.64
N VAL A 61 23.01 -5.72 51.44
CA VAL A 61 21.93 -4.76 51.12
C VAL A 61 20.70 -5.04 51.99
N ILE A 62 20.29 -6.30 52.12
CA ILE A 62 19.14 -6.70 52.94
C ILE A 62 19.40 -6.40 54.43
N GLU A 63 20.61 -6.63 54.93
CA GLU A 63 20.96 -6.30 56.31
C GLU A 63 20.92 -4.80 56.58
N ILE A 64 21.28 -3.95 55.61
CA ILE A 64 21.07 -2.50 55.72
C ILE A 64 19.58 -2.17 55.81
N ILE A 65 18.75 -2.81 54.98
CA ILE A 65 17.30 -2.59 54.97
C ILE A 65 16.64 -3.07 56.27
N LYS A 66 17.05 -4.21 56.82
CA LYS A 66 16.57 -4.72 58.11
C LYS A 66 16.94 -3.80 59.27
N LYS A 67 18.15 -3.26 59.28
CA LYS A 67 18.56 -2.26 60.28
C LYS A 67 17.72 -0.99 60.17
N ALA A 68 17.44 -0.55 58.94
CA ALA A 68 16.49 0.54 58.72
C ALA A 68 15.13 0.19 59.34
N ALA A 69 14.60 -1.01 59.03
CA ALA A 69 13.31 -1.54 59.50
C ALA A 69 13.17 -1.50 61.03
N ALA A 70 14.21 -1.92 61.74
CA ALA A 70 14.25 -1.84 63.20
C ALA A 70 14.19 -0.39 63.75
N GLU A 71 14.56 0.60 62.94
CA GLU A 71 14.59 2.02 63.29
C GLU A 71 13.41 2.82 62.67
N ASP A 72 12.44 2.17 62.02
CA ASP A 72 11.28 2.78 61.32
C ASP A 72 11.63 3.84 60.24
N LYS A 73 12.85 3.81 59.68
CA LYS A 73 13.37 4.67 58.58
C LYS A 73 13.11 4.22 57.13
N ASN A 74 12.39 5.01 56.34
CA ASN A 74 12.15 4.70 54.93
C ASN A 74 13.46 4.52 54.12
N VAL A 75 13.44 3.56 53.20
CA VAL A 75 14.60 3.23 52.36
C VAL A 75 14.29 3.46 50.89
N ALA A 76 15.09 4.30 50.22
CA ALA A 76 15.08 4.43 48.77
C ALA A 76 16.14 3.51 48.15
N ARG A 77 15.70 2.38 47.58
CA ARG A 77 16.53 1.47 46.80
C ARG A 77 16.50 1.90 45.33
N VAL A 78 17.55 2.59 44.88
CA VAL A 78 17.61 3.27 43.58
C VAL A 78 18.35 2.44 42.53
N HIS A 79 17.65 2.07 41.46
CA HIS A 79 18.13 1.30 40.30
C HIS A 79 18.25 2.18 39.06
N THR A 80 19.13 1.85 38.11
CA THR A 80 19.20 2.56 36.82
C THR A 80 18.02 2.15 35.91
N GLY A 81 17.55 3.05 35.04
CA GLY A 81 16.44 2.78 34.13
C GLY A 81 15.15 2.42 34.87
N ASP A 82 14.46 1.39 34.39
CA ASP A 82 13.34 0.78 35.10
C ASP A 82 13.81 -0.46 35.90
N PRO A 83 13.43 -0.61 37.19
CA PRO A 83 13.87 -1.72 38.02
C PRO A 83 13.41 -3.10 37.51
N SER A 84 12.36 -3.18 36.69
CA SER A 84 11.85 -4.45 36.16
C SER A 84 12.70 -5.01 35.01
N ILE A 85 13.63 -4.22 34.45
CA ILE A 85 14.46 -4.60 33.29
C ILE A 85 15.92 -4.70 33.74
N TYR A 86 16.43 -5.93 33.85
CA TYR A 86 17.80 -6.24 34.31
C TYR A 86 18.16 -5.69 35.72
N GLY A 87 17.17 -5.32 36.53
CA GLY A 87 17.38 -4.71 37.85
C GLY A 87 17.56 -5.69 39.01
N ALA A 88 17.37 -7.00 38.78
CA ALA A 88 17.45 -8.05 39.80
C ALA A 88 16.63 -7.74 41.07
N ILE A 89 15.42 -7.20 40.90
CA ILE A 89 14.60 -6.78 42.04
C ILE A 89 13.81 -7.93 42.68
N LYS A 90 13.60 -9.04 41.96
CA LYS A 90 12.79 -10.17 42.43
C LYS A 90 13.41 -10.84 43.68
N GLU A 91 14.71 -11.09 43.66
CA GLU A 91 15.46 -11.65 44.81
C GLU A 91 15.43 -10.73 46.04
N GLN A 92 15.44 -9.40 45.82
CA GLN A 92 15.30 -8.42 46.90
C GLN A 92 13.89 -8.47 47.48
N ILE A 93 12.87 -8.45 46.62
CA ILE A 93 11.46 -8.50 47.01
C ILE A 93 11.15 -9.77 47.81
N ASP A 94 11.66 -10.93 47.38
CA ASP A 94 11.44 -12.19 48.07
C ASP A 94 12.06 -12.18 49.47
N SER A 95 13.25 -11.59 49.60
CA SER A 95 13.88 -11.38 50.90
C SER A 95 13.09 -10.40 51.78
N LEU A 96 12.60 -9.28 51.23
CA LEU A 96 11.80 -8.31 51.98
C LEU A 96 10.48 -8.94 52.48
N ALA A 97 9.79 -9.69 51.62
CA ALA A 97 8.57 -10.39 51.96
C ALA A 97 8.80 -11.45 53.06
N ALA A 98 9.88 -12.23 52.97
CA ALA A 98 10.25 -13.22 53.97
C ALA A 98 10.55 -12.61 55.35
N ASN A 99 10.93 -11.33 55.40
CA ASN A 99 11.19 -10.59 56.64
C ASN A 99 10.02 -9.70 57.06
N GLY A 100 8.86 -9.77 56.39
CA GLY A 100 7.69 -8.95 56.71
C GLY A 100 7.90 -7.44 56.48
N ILE A 101 8.79 -7.07 55.56
CA ILE A 101 9.10 -5.66 55.27
C ILE A 101 8.28 -5.18 54.08
N ASP A 102 7.46 -4.14 54.30
CA ASP A 102 6.67 -3.50 53.26
C ASP A 102 7.52 -2.82 52.20
N TYR A 103 7.17 -3.03 50.93
CA TYR A 103 7.85 -2.41 49.80
C TYR A 103 6.90 -1.85 48.75
N GLN A 104 7.42 -0.96 47.93
CA GLN A 104 6.74 -0.41 46.75
C GLN A 104 7.72 -0.27 45.59
N ILE A 105 7.32 -0.75 44.42
CA ILE A 105 8.06 -0.56 43.18
C ILE A 105 7.56 0.73 42.51
N ILE A 106 8.50 1.58 42.10
CA ILE A 106 8.25 2.81 41.37
C ILE A 106 8.97 2.70 40.02
N PRO A 107 8.22 2.71 38.89
CA PRO A 107 8.81 2.56 37.56
C PRO A 107 9.67 3.76 37.19
N GLY A 108 10.59 3.53 36.25
CA GLY A 108 11.52 4.53 35.72
C GLY A 108 11.53 4.59 34.20
N VAL A 109 12.01 5.71 33.65
CA VAL A 109 12.19 5.86 32.20
C VAL A 109 13.47 5.12 31.79
N SER A 110 13.34 3.95 31.15
CA SER A 110 14.50 3.13 30.77
C SER A 110 15.35 3.78 29.65
N SER A 111 16.63 3.40 29.58
CA SER A 111 17.61 4.02 28.67
C SER A 111 17.28 3.87 27.19
N PHE A 112 16.54 2.84 26.78
CA PHE A 112 16.12 2.69 25.37
C PHE A 112 15.12 3.78 24.94
N LEU A 113 14.27 4.27 25.84
CA LEU A 113 13.36 5.38 25.54
C LEU A 113 14.12 6.70 25.39
N ALA A 114 15.08 6.94 26.29
CA ALA A 114 15.97 8.09 26.19
C ALA A 114 16.86 8.03 24.94
N ALA A 115 17.31 6.83 24.55
CA ALA A 115 18.10 6.64 23.34
C ALA A 115 17.28 6.93 22.07
N ALA A 116 16.00 6.52 22.01
CA ALA A 116 15.10 6.88 20.91
C ALA A 116 14.91 8.40 20.82
N ALA A 117 14.66 9.07 21.94
CA ALA A 117 14.56 10.53 21.98
C ALA A 117 15.85 11.21 21.50
N ALA A 118 17.02 10.73 21.94
CA ALA A 118 18.32 11.25 21.54
C ALA A 118 18.64 11.03 20.05
N LEU A 119 18.09 9.97 19.45
CA LEU A 119 18.29 9.65 18.04
C LEU A 119 17.24 10.27 17.11
N GLU A 120 16.18 10.87 17.69
CA GLU A 120 14.96 11.30 17.01
C GLU A 120 14.25 10.15 16.27
N ALA A 121 14.24 8.97 16.89
CA ALA A 121 13.73 7.74 16.29
C ALA A 121 12.47 7.22 16.99
N GLU A 122 11.61 6.55 16.22
CA GLU A 122 10.47 5.78 16.72
C GLU A 122 10.76 4.29 16.50
N TYR A 123 10.70 3.46 17.55
CA TYR A 123 11.01 2.04 17.41
C TYR A 123 9.99 1.27 16.56
N THR A 124 8.75 1.75 16.49
CA THR A 124 7.64 1.05 15.82
C THR A 124 7.11 1.84 14.63
N LEU A 125 7.74 1.68 13.48
CA LEU A 125 7.33 2.34 12.24
C LEU A 125 6.42 1.44 11.38
N PRO A 126 5.30 1.95 10.82
CA PRO A 126 4.46 1.17 9.91
C PRO A 126 5.25 0.60 8.73
N ASP A 127 4.98 -0.66 8.39
CA ASP A 127 5.66 -1.45 7.35
C ASP A 127 7.18 -1.68 7.55
N VAL A 128 7.76 -1.20 8.66
CA VAL A 128 9.18 -1.39 9.00
C VAL A 128 9.31 -2.29 10.23
N SER A 129 8.74 -1.88 11.37
CA SER A 129 8.73 -2.72 12.57
C SER A 129 7.55 -2.37 13.48
N GLN A 130 6.89 -3.39 14.02
CA GLN A 130 5.82 -3.23 15.03
C GLN A 130 6.16 -3.93 16.35
N THR A 131 7.42 -4.34 16.49
CA THR A 131 7.93 -5.14 17.60
C THR A 131 9.23 -4.53 18.07
N VAL A 132 9.42 -4.45 19.39
CA VAL A 132 10.67 -4.03 20.00
C VAL A 132 11.24 -5.19 20.80
N ILE A 133 12.46 -5.61 20.47
CA ILE A 133 13.18 -6.66 21.19
C ILE A 133 14.16 -5.99 22.16
N LEU A 134 13.92 -6.14 23.46
CA LEU A 134 14.87 -5.76 24.51
C LEU A 134 15.66 -7.00 24.92
N THR A 135 16.97 -6.99 24.70
CA THR A 135 17.81 -8.16 24.95
C THR A 135 19.20 -7.78 25.44
N ARG A 136 20.05 -8.77 25.67
CA ARG A 136 21.49 -8.63 25.94
C ARG A 136 22.25 -9.78 25.31
N GLN A 137 23.52 -9.54 24.98
CA GLN A 137 24.46 -10.61 24.67
C GLN A 137 24.72 -11.47 25.93
N ALA A 138 24.87 -12.78 25.73
CA ALA A 138 25.32 -13.69 26.77
C ALA A 138 26.76 -13.35 27.15
N GLY A 139 27.01 -12.97 28.40
CA GLY A 139 28.35 -12.81 28.94
C GLY A 139 28.65 -13.92 29.94
N ARG A 140 29.14 -13.53 31.12
CA ARG A 140 29.34 -14.48 32.25
C ARG A 140 28.05 -15.16 32.70
N THR A 141 26.92 -14.48 32.54
CA THR A 141 25.59 -15.05 32.78
C THR A 141 24.97 -15.45 31.45
N PRO A 142 24.64 -16.74 31.26
CA PRO A 142 24.01 -17.20 30.02
C PRO A 142 22.64 -16.53 29.83
N VAL A 143 22.15 -16.58 28.59
CA VAL A 143 20.74 -16.33 28.27
C VAL A 143 20.08 -17.67 27.93
N PRO A 144 18.76 -17.80 28.11
CA PRO A 144 18.03 -18.98 27.62
C PRO A 144 18.31 -19.26 26.14
N GLU A 145 18.34 -20.53 25.75
CA GLU A 145 18.70 -20.94 24.37
C GLU A 145 17.87 -20.23 23.29
N LYS A 146 16.56 -20.05 23.51
CA LYS A 146 15.64 -19.36 22.58
C LYS A 146 15.84 -17.83 22.53
N GLU A 147 16.58 -17.27 23.48
CA GLU A 147 16.84 -15.84 23.60
C GLU A 147 18.27 -15.49 23.14
N LYS A 148 18.98 -16.45 22.55
CA LYS A 148 20.27 -16.18 21.89
C LYS A 148 20.10 -15.11 20.83
N LEU A 149 21.08 -14.21 20.74
CA LEU A 149 21.00 -13.03 19.89
C LEU A 149 20.78 -13.39 18.40
N ALA A 150 21.45 -14.45 17.92
CA ALA A 150 21.25 -14.95 16.56
C ALA A 150 19.80 -15.45 16.31
N SER A 151 19.16 -16.09 17.29
CA SER A 151 17.77 -16.51 17.17
C SER A 151 16.80 -15.33 17.13
N LEU A 152 17.06 -14.30 17.95
CA LEU A 152 16.25 -13.07 17.95
C LEU A 152 16.43 -12.26 16.67
N ALA A 153 17.61 -12.30 16.06
CA ALA A 153 17.93 -11.58 14.83
C ALA A 153 17.05 -12.00 13.63
N GLN A 154 16.55 -13.24 13.62
CA GLN A 154 15.65 -13.75 12.57
C GLN A 154 14.37 -12.93 12.41
N HIS A 155 13.92 -12.26 13.48
CA HIS A 155 12.72 -11.42 13.43
C HIS A 155 12.94 -10.10 12.73
N GLN A 156 14.19 -9.66 12.58
CA GLN A 156 14.58 -8.37 12.00
C GLN A 156 13.81 -7.16 12.58
N ALA A 157 13.30 -7.30 13.82
CA ALA A 157 12.57 -6.27 14.51
C ALA A 157 13.51 -5.19 15.08
N SER A 158 12.96 -4.06 15.51
CA SER A 158 13.73 -3.04 16.22
C SER A 158 14.35 -3.61 17.48
N MET A 159 15.68 -3.62 17.57
CA MET A 159 16.38 -4.29 18.64
C MET A 159 17.17 -3.31 19.50
N ALA A 160 17.00 -3.40 20.82
CA ALA A 160 17.78 -2.68 21.81
C ALA A 160 18.53 -3.66 22.72
N ILE A 161 19.86 -3.63 22.62
CA ILE A 161 20.76 -4.58 23.28
C ILE A 161 21.48 -3.89 24.43
N PHE A 162 21.12 -4.31 25.65
CA PHE A 162 21.64 -3.79 26.90
C PHE A 162 22.89 -4.55 27.32
N LEU A 163 23.74 -3.90 28.12
CA LEU A 163 24.86 -4.54 28.83
C LEU A 163 25.89 -5.24 27.90
N SER A 164 25.97 -4.86 26.62
CA SER A 164 26.75 -5.62 25.62
C SER A 164 27.76 -4.81 24.82
N VAL A 165 27.89 -3.49 25.02
CA VAL A 165 28.82 -2.66 24.20
C VAL A 165 30.28 -3.10 24.27
N GLN A 166 30.73 -3.67 25.40
CA GLN A 166 32.08 -4.21 25.55
C GLN A 166 32.32 -5.48 24.71
N MET A 167 31.24 -6.09 24.21
CA MET A 167 31.21 -7.30 23.38
C MET A 167 30.69 -6.96 21.97
N ILE A 168 30.89 -5.72 21.51
CA ILE A 168 30.28 -5.24 20.26
C ILE A 168 30.65 -6.12 19.05
N GLU A 169 31.86 -6.66 18.99
CA GLU A 169 32.26 -7.59 17.93
C GLU A 169 31.43 -8.87 17.94
N GLU A 170 31.25 -9.50 19.10
CA GLU A 170 30.44 -10.71 19.22
C GLU A 170 28.96 -10.45 18.96
N VAL A 171 28.47 -9.25 19.29
CA VAL A 171 27.13 -8.79 18.92
C VAL A 171 26.99 -8.73 17.41
N VAL A 172 27.92 -8.05 16.71
CA VAL A 172 27.94 -7.96 15.25
C VAL A 172 28.05 -9.34 14.61
N ASP A 173 28.93 -10.22 15.10
CA ASP A 173 29.11 -11.58 14.59
C ASP A 173 27.85 -12.43 14.73
N ASN A 174 27.07 -12.26 15.79
CA ASN A 174 25.82 -13.00 15.96
C ASN A 174 24.67 -12.43 15.14
N LEU A 175 24.58 -11.10 15.02
CA LEU A 175 23.53 -10.45 14.24
C LEU A 175 23.72 -10.62 12.74
N SER A 176 24.97 -10.55 12.26
CA SER A 176 25.32 -10.66 10.83
C SER A 176 25.01 -12.02 10.20
N LYS A 177 24.66 -13.02 11.02
CA LYS A 177 24.15 -14.33 10.54
C LYS A 177 22.77 -14.19 9.89
N GLU A 178 21.98 -13.21 10.30
CA GLU A 178 20.59 -13.02 9.85
C GLU A 178 20.32 -11.60 9.34
N TYR A 179 21.09 -10.59 9.78
CA TYR A 179 21.04 -9.21 9.29
C TYR A 179 22.10 -8.95 8.21
N PRO A 180 21.77 -8.22 7.13
CA PRO A 180 22.77 -7.64 6.25
C PRO A 180 23.74 -6.73 7.02
N LEU A 181 25.03 -6.72 6.66
CA LEU A 181 26.01 -5.80 7.27
C LEU A 181 25.69 -4.32 7.01
N THR A 182 24.86 -4.03 6.00
CA THR A 182 24.35 -2.69 5.70
C THR A 182 23.22 -2.26 6.61
N THR A 183 22.70 -3.14 7.49
CA THR A 183 21.58 -2.81 8.39
C THR A 183 21.97 -1.61 9.27
N PRO A 184 21.10 -0.60 9.39
CA PRO A 184 21.34 0.54 10.26
C PRO A 184 21.58 0.12 11.72
N ALA A 185 22.61 0.70 12.33
CA ALA A 185 22.97 0.47 13.72
C ALA A 185 23.34 1.80 14.41
N ALA A 186 23.05 1.91 15.70
CA ALA A 186 23.41 3.06 16.49
C ALA A 186 23.89 2.67 17.89
N ILE A 187 24.76 3.50 18.45
CA ILE A 187 25.26 3.38 19.82
C ILE A 187 24.92 4.67 20.53
N VAL A 188 24.20 4.56 21.64
CA VAL A 188 23.94 5.70 22.53
C VAL A 188 24.61 5.43 23.86
N ALA A 189 25.78 6.05 24.06
CA ALA A 189 26.51 6.00 25.32
C ALA A 189 25.97 7.08 26.26
N ARG A 190 25.64 6.67 27.50
CA ARG A 190 25.10 7.54 28.55
C ARG A 190 23.92 8.37 28.04
N ALA A 191 22.91 7.69 27.50
CA ALA A 191 21.68 8.32 26.99
C ALA A 191 21.09 9.30 28.02
N SER A 192 20.77 10.52 27.61
CA SER A 192 20.31 11.66 28.43
C SER A 192 21.33 12.31 29.38
N TRP A 193 22.56 11.80 29.51
CA TRP A 193 23.58 12.48 30.32
C TRP A 193 24.15 13.67 29.55
N SER A 194 24.70 14.66 30.27
CA SER A 194 25.29 15.87 29.67
C SER A 194 26.47 15.60 28.71
N ASP A 195 27.13 14.45 28.86
CA ASP A 195 28.25 13.99 28.03
C ASP A 195 27.87 12.74 27.21
N GLN A 196 26.58 12.61 26.87
CA GLN A 196 26.08 11.61 25.94
C GLN A 196 26.91 11.59 24.65
N LYS A 197 27.15 10.38 24.13
CA LYS A 197 27.75 10.19 22.79
C LYS A 197 26.85 9.33 21.94
N ILE A 198 26.68 9.74 20.68
CA ILE A 198 25.92 9.01 19.68
C ILE A 198 26.86 8.62 18.54
N ILE A 199 26.79 7.37 18.11
CA ILE A 199 27.38 6.88 16.87
C ILE A 199 26.23 6.29 16.05
N LYS A 200 26.05 6.75 14.80
CA LYS A 200 25.11 6.19 13.83
C LYS A 200 25.93 5.63 12.67
N SER A 201 25.74 4.37 12.33
CA SER A 201 26.48 3.68 11.28
C SER A 201 25.71 2.46 10.79
N THR A 202 26.40 1.48 10.22
CA THR A 202 25.85 0.18 9.82
C THR A 202 26.39 -0.93 10.72
N LEU A 203 25.72 -2.09 10.71
CA LEU A 203 26.14 -3.26 11.48
C LEU A 203 27.59 -3.68 11.17
N GLY A 204 28.04 -3.52 9.93
CA GLY A 204 29.41 -3.86 9.51
C GLY A 204 30.51 -2.95 10.06
N GLU A 205 30.20 -1.68 10.31
CA GLU A 205 31.21 -0.68 10.70
C GLU A 205 31.16 -0.33 12.20
N ILE A 206 30.01 -0.53 12.85
CA ILE A 206 29.74 -0.01 14.20
C ILE A 206 30.73 -0.51 15.26
N ALA A 207 31.26 -1.73 15.13
CA ALA A 207 32.23 -2.27 16.08
C ALA A 207 33.56 -1.49 16.07
N ALA A 208 34.05 -1.13 14.88
CA ALA A 208 35.29 -0.36 14.74
C ALA A 208 35.13 1.07 15.27
N GLU A 209 34.00 1.71 14.97
CA GLU A 209 33.70 3.07 15.42
C GLU A 209 33.54 3.16 16.95
N VAL A 210 32.89 2.17 17.58
CA VAL A 210 32.78 2.06 19.05
C VAL A 210 34.15 1.98 19.71
N LYS A 211 35.05 1.18 19.14
CA LYS A 211 36.43 1.05 19.63
C LYS A 211 37.20 2.36 19.50
N ALA A 212 37.12 3.01 18.33
CA ALA A 212 37.76 4.30 18.08
C ALA A 212 37.27 5.40 19.05
N ALA A 213 35.97 5.40 19.36
CA ALA A 213 35.37 6.35 20.31
C ALA A 213 35.68 6.04 21.79
N GLY A 214 36.31 4.89 22.08
CA GLY A 214 36.65 4.47 23.43
C GLY A 214 35.45 4.13 24.31
N ILE A 215 34.30 3.77 23.71
CA ILE A 215 33.07 3.46 24.44
C ILE A 215 33.15 2.03 24.95
N LYS A 216 33.36 1.85 26.26
CA LYS A 216 33.56 0.53 26.88
C LYS A 216 32.41 0.08 27.77
N LYS A 217 31.55 0.99 28.23
CA LYS A 217 30.46 0.71 29.18
C LYS A 217 29.36 1.75 29.09
N THR A 218 28.22 1.44 29.69
CA THR A 218 27.07 2.35 29.81
C THR A 218 26.64 2.89 28.44
N ALA A 219 26.48 1.98 27.47
CA ALA A 219 25.97 2.30 26.16
C ALA A 219 24.96 1.25 25.71
N LEU A 220 23.95 1.72 24.99
CA LEU A 220 22.93 0.90 24.36
C LEU A 220 23.30 0.69 22.90
N ILE A 221 23.19 -0.56 22.42
CA ILE A 221 23.32 -0.89 21.01
C ILE A 221 21.92 -1.00 20.44
N LEU A 222 21.68 -0.30 19.34
CA LEU A 222 20.41 -0.27 18.63
C LEU A 222 20.63 -0.77 17.20
N VAL A 223 19.81 -1.70 16.74
CA VAL A 223 19.94 -2.30 15.40
C VAL A 223 18.56 -2.45 14.76
N GLY A 224 18.46 -2.08 13.50
CA GLY A 224 17.28 -2.29 12.67
C GLY A 224 16.90 -1.07 11.83
N ASP A 225 16.07 -1.32 10.82
CA ASP A 225 15.68 -0.34 9.80
C ASP A 225 14.88 0.86 10.35
N PHE A 226 14.38 0.77 11.59
CA PHE A 226 13.73 1.90 12.28
C PHE A 226 14.65 3.11 12.47
N LEU A 227 15.97 2.92 12.36
CA LEU A 227 16.96 3.99 12.48
C LEU A 227 17.13 4.80 11.18
N ASP A 228 16.97 4.16 10.02
CA ASP A 228 17.15 4.79 8.70
C ASP A 228 16.47 3.97 7.59
N SER A 229 15.21 4.30 7.28
CA SER A 229 14.45 3.69 6.19
C SER A 229 13.30 4.58 5.69
N ASP A 230 12.87 4.33 4.45
CA ASP A 230 11.60 4.84 3.95
C ASP A 230 10.45 4.12 4.68
N TYR A 231 9.51 4.87 5.27
CA TYR A 231 8.38 4.31 6.01
C TYR A 231 7.04 4.90 5.56
N GLN A 232 5.96 4.15 5.76
CA GLN A 232 4.61 4.68 5.58
C GLN A 232 4.17 5.50 6.80
N LYS A 233 3.51 6.64 6.56
CA LYS A 233 2.95 7.45 7.65
C LYS A 233 1.89 6.65 8.42
N SER A 234 1.95 6.75 9.75
CA SER A 234 0.91 6.19 10.62
C SER A 234 -0.47 6.74 10.26
N LYS A 235 -1.47 5.85 10.27
CA LYS A 235 -2.87 6.22 10.07
C LYS A 235 -3.48 6.92 11.29
N LEU A 236 -2.79 6.94 12.44
CA LEU A 236 -3.26 7.58 13.67
C LEU A 236 -3.71 9.02 13.41
N TYR A 237 -2.94 9.78 12.63
CA TYR A 237 -3.28 11.17 12.28
C TYR A 237 -3.83 11.34 10.86
N ASP A 238 -4.02 10.26 10.10
CA ASP A 238 -4.58 10.34 8.75
C ASP A 238 -6.02 10.85 8.81
N LYS A 239 -6.27 12.04 8.24
CA LYS A 239 -7.58 12.71 8.17
C LYS A 239 -8.73 11.82 7.66
N ASN A 240 -8.44 10.73 6.97
CA ASN A 240 -9.41 9.78 6.43
C ASN A 240 -9.53 8.49 7.26
N PHE A 241 -8.67 8.28 8.26
CA PHE A 241 -8.75 7.15 9.17
C PHE A 241 -9.72 7.44 10.31
N ALA A 242 -10.81 6.68 10.32
CA ALA A 242 -11.80 6.73 11.37
C ALA A 242 -11.30 5.96 12.59
N HIS A 243 -11.36 6.59 13.76
CA HIS A 243 -11.12 5.95 15.05
C HIS A 243 -12.09 6.55 16.08
N GLU A 244 -12.09 6.03 17.31
CA GLU A 244 -13.03 6.39 18.39
C GLU A 244 -13.29 7.91 18.52
N TYR A 245 -12.26 8.74 18.34
CA TYR A 245 -12.35 10.21 18.45
C TYR A 245 -12.43 10.99 17.14
N ARG A 246 -12.47 10.34 15.97
CA ARG A 246 -12.53 11.02 14.65
C ARG A 246 -13.32 10.19 13.63
N ASN A 247 -14.40 10.76 13.13
CA ASN A 247 -15.11 10.22 11.96
C ASN A 247 -14.33 10.57 10.68
N GLY A 248 -13.92 9.57 9.91
CA GLY A 248 -13.30 9.77 8.60
C GLY A 248 -14.28 10.44 7.62
N LYS A 249 -13.81 11.36 6.78
CA LYS A 249 -14.63 11.88 5.67
C LYS A 249 -14.94 10.72 4.71
N LYS A 250 -16.22 10.60 4.32
CA LYS A 250 -16.68 9.61 3.32
C LYS A 250 -15.83 9.77 2.05
N GLU A 251 -15.11 8.72 1.66
CA GLU A 251 -14.23 8.77 0.49
C GLU A 251 -15.05 9.10 -0.76
N LYS A 252 -14.58 10.09 -1.53
CA LYS A 252 -15.11 10.37 -2.87
C LYS A 252 -14.50 9.36 -3.85
N LYS A 253 -15.37 8.56 -4.45
CA LYS A 253 -15.00 7.54 -5.42
C LYS A 253 -15.58 7.89 -6.79
N ALA A 254 -14.80 7.67 -7.85
CA ALA A 254 -15.24 7.90 -9.22
C ALA A 254 -14.93 6.75 -10.15
N ILE A 255 -15.83 6.50 -11.10
CA ILE A 255 -15.55 5.69 -12.28
C ILE A 255 -15.45 6.66 -13.46
N LEU A 256 -14.26 6.76 -14.05
CA LEU A 256 -14.03 7.50 -15.27
C LEU A 256 -14.26 6.58 -16.47
N VAL A 257 -15.40 6.73 -17.13
CA VAL A 257 -15.74 5.99 -18.35
C VAL A 257 -15.11 6.71 -19.54
N VAL A 258 -14.30 5.97 -20.30
CA VAL A 258 -13.52 6.52 -21.41
C VAL A 258 -13.88 5.83 -22.72
N SER A 259 -14.30 6.60 -23.71
CA SER A 259 -14.59 6.10 -25.07
C SER A 259 -13.80 6.86 -26.13
N PHE A 260 -13.71 6.34 -27.35
CA PHE A 260 -13.22 7.13 -28.50
C PHE A 260 -13.98 8.45 -28.64
N GLY A 261 -15.30 8.36 -28.53
CA GLY A 261 -16.22 9.49 -28.63
C GLY A 261 -17.00 9.47 -29.94
N THR A 262 -18.04 10.30 -30.03
CA THR A 262 -18.76 10.55 -31.28
C THR A 262 -19.41 11.92 -31.25
N SER A 263 -19.35 12.62 -32.40
CA SER A 263 -20.01 13.91 -32.56
C SER A 263 -21.52 13.78 -32.77
N TYR A 264 -22.02 12.60 -33.14
CA TYR A 264 -23.43 12.35 -33.43
C TYR A 264 -24.24 12.18 -32.13
N HIS A 265 -25.24 13.05 -31.91
CA HIS A 265 -25.98 13.12 -30.64
C HIS A 265 -26.77 11.83 -30.34
N GLU A 266 -27.52 11.32 -31.33
CA GLU A 266 -28.40 10.16 -31.14
C GLU A 266 -27.63 8.89 -30.80
N THR A 267 -26.61 8.54 -31.60
CA THR A 267 -25.78 7.36 -31.32
C THR A 267 -25.04 7.52 -29.99
N ARG A 268 -24.54 8.71 -29.63
CA ARG A 268 -23.93 8.99 -28.32
C ARG A 268 -24.88 8.71 -27.16
N LYS A 269 -26.17 9.01 -27.33
CA LYS A 269 -27.21 8.77 -26.32
C LYS A 269 -27.53 7.28 -26.19
N LYS A 270 -27.68 6.58 -27.31
CA LYS A 270 -28.04 5.15 -27.34
C LYS A 270 -26.89 4.22 -26.93
N THR A 271 -25.64 4.64 -27.08
CA THR A 271 -24.45 3.81 -26.81
C THR A 271 -23.68 4.28 -25.58
N ILE A 272 -22.87 5.33 -25.70
CA ILE A 272 -21.96 5.82 -24.64
C ILE A 272 -22.74 6.16 -23.37
N LYS A 273 -23.80 6.98 -23.47
CA LYS A 273 -24.63 7.32 -22.30
C LYS A 273 -25.34 6.09 -21.72
N ALA A 274 -25.71 5.12 -22.56
CA ALA A 274 -26.35 3.90 -22.08
C ALA A 274 -25.35 3.01 -21.30
N CYS A 275 -24.12 2.86 -21.78
CA CYS A 275 -23.04 2.20 -21.04
C CYS A 275 -22.72 2.91 -19.72
N GLU A 276 -22.59 4.24 -19.74
CA GLU A 276 -22.35 5.03 -18.52
C GLU A 276 -23.48 4.88 -17.50
N LYS A 277 -24.74 4.93 -17.97
CA LYS A 277 -25.91 4.70 -17.12
C LYS A 277 -25.88 3.30 -16.54
N ARG A 278 -25.62 2.27 -17.35
CA ARG A 278 -25.54 0.89 -16.88
C ARG A 278 -24.46 0.71 -15.81
N ILE A 279 -23.29 1.31 -16.01
CA ILE A 279 -22.21 1.33 -15.02
C ILE A 279 -22.68 2.03 -13.74
N LYS A 280 -23.29 3.22 -13.85
CA LYS A 280 -23.82 3.94 -12.68
C LYS A 280 -24.85 3.12 -11.90
N ASP A 281 -25.75 2.43 -12.61
CA ASP A 281 -26.80 1.59 -12.01
C ASP A 281 -26.19 0.40 -11.24
N HIS A 282 -25.03 -0.12 -11.67
CA HIS A 282 -24.33 -1.22 -11.00
C HIS A 282 -23.39 -0.79 -9.86
N PHE A 283 -22.99 0.49 -9.83
CA PHE A 283 -22.01 1.04 -8.90
C PHE A 283 -22.51 2.39 -8.33
N PRO A 284 -23.63 2.41 -7.58
CA PRO A 284 -24.26 3.65 -7.08
C PRO A 284 -23.38 4.44 -6.09
N GLU A 285 -22.37 3.79 -5.51
CA GLU A 285 -21.38 4.38 -4.61
C GLU A 285 -20.27 5.16 -5.33
N TYR A 286 -20.13 5.00 -6.64
CA TYR A 286 -19.17 5.73 -7.47
C TYR A 286 -19.87 6.83 -8.26
N GLU A 287 -19.22 7.99 -8.34
CA GLU A 287 -19.61 9.01 -9.30
C GLU A 287 -19.07 8.68 -10.69
N VAL A 288 -19.97 8.53 -11.67
CA VAL A 288 -19.60 8.25 -13.06
C VAL A 288 -19.25 9.56 -13.77
N LYS A 289 -18.01 9.66 -14.23
CA LYS A 289 -17.51 10.77 -15.08
C LYS A 289 -17.18 10.25 -16.48
N ARG A 290 -17.10 11.17 -17.44
CA ARG A 290 -16.82 10.88 -18.86
C ARG A 290 -15.50 11.51 -19.30
N ALA A 291 -14.76 10.81 -20.15
CA ALA A 291 -13.74 11.41 -21.01
C ALA A 291 -13.72 10.78 -22.42
N PHE A 292 -13.29 11.53 -23.43
CA PHE A 292 -13.09 11.03 -24.79
C PHE A 292 -11.61 11.00 -25.17
N THR A 293 -11.16 9.97 -25.91
CA THR A 293 -9.76 9.90 -26.38
C THR A 293 -9.53 10.69 -27.67
N SER A 294 -10.54 10.84 -28.54
CA SER A 294 -10.38 11.56 -29.82
C SER A 294 -10.42 13.08 -29.64
N GLY A 295 -9.27 13.74 -29.82
CA GLY A 295 -9.15 15.19 -29.78
C GLY A 295 -9.98 15.90 -30.87
N MET A 296 -10.09 15.31 -32.06
CA MET A 296 -10.90 15.85 -33.16
C MET A 296 -12.40 15.88 -32.79
N ILE A 297 -12.90 14.81 -32.15
CA ILE A 297 -14.30 14.76 -31.71
C ILE A 297 -14.57 15.74 -30.58
N ILE A 298 -13.64 15.85 -29.62
CA ILE A 298 -13.74 16.83 -28.52
C ILE A 298 -13.82 18.26 -29.07
N GLU A 299 -12.94 18.61 -30.01
CA GLU A 299 -12.92 19.94 -30.60
C GLU A 299 -14.16 20.20 -31.48
N LYS A 300 -14.60 19.22 -32.27
CA LYS A 300 -15.84 19.31 -33.07
C LYS A 300 -17.07 19.55 -32.20
N LEU A 301 -17.19 18.85 -31.08
CA LEU A 301 -18.30 19.02 -30.13
C LEU A 301 -18.27 20.39 -29.45
N LYS A 302 -17.08 20.88 -29.11
CA LYS A 302 -16.90 22.20 -28.53
C LYS A 302 -17.27 23.32 -29.51
N GLN A 303 -16.78 23.25 -30.75
CA GLN A 303 -16.99 24.28 -31.76
C GLN A 303 -18.42 24.29 -32.31
N ARG A 304 -18.95 23.12 -32.67
CA ARG A 304 -20.27 23.01 -33.33
C ARG A 304 -21.43 23.05 -32.35
N ASP A 305 -21.28 22.37 -31.20
CA ASP A 305 -22.40 22.11 -30.28
C ASP A 305 -22.26 22.81 -28.92
N ASN A 306 -21.16 23.54 -28.67
CA ASN A 306 -20.81 24.11 -27.37
C ASN A 306 -20.81 23.08 -26.22
N ILE A 307 -20.41 21.83 -26.53
CA ILE A 307 -20.33 20.72 -25.58
C ILE A 307 -18.87 20.51 -25.18
N TYR A 308 -18.57 20.68 -23.90
CA TYR A 308 -17.24 20.47 -23.35
C TYR A 308 -17.10 19.04 -22.83
N ILE A 309 -16.15 18.28 -23.40
CA ILE A 309 -15.79 16.94 -22.94
C ILE A 309 -14.29 16.92 -22.68
N ASP A 310 -13.92 16.46 -21.50
CA ASP A 310 -12.52 16.33 -21.12
C ASP A 310 -11.84 15.18 -21.88
N ASN A 311 -10.57 15.37 -22.21
CA ASN A 311 -9.69 14.23 -22.50
C ASN A 311 -9.32 13.49 -21.19
N PRO A 312 -8.77 12.26 -21.23
CA PRO A 312 -8.49 11.49 -20.02
C PRO A 312 -7.54 12.20 -19.05
N LYS A 313 -6.56 12.95 -19.57
CA LYS A 313 -5.61 13.72 -18.75
C LYS A 313 -6.30 14.86 -18.01
N GLU A 314 -7.20 15.58 -18.67
CA GLU A 314 -7.99 16.66 -18.06
C GLU A 314 -8.95 16.12 -17.00
N ALA A 315 -9.67 15.04 -17.31
CA ALA A 315 -10.61 14.41 -16.39
C ALA A 315 -9.91 13.92 -15.12
N LEU A 316 -8.77 13.24 -15.25
CA LEU A 316 -7.97 12.80 -14.09
C LEU A 316 -7.43 13.98 -13.27
N LYS A 317 -6.99 15.07 -13.91
CA LYS A 317 -6.59 16.29 -13.19
C LYS A 317 -7.74 16.91 -12.41
N LYS A 318 -8.95 16.97 -12.98
CA LYS A 318 -10.15 17.49 -12.29
C LYS A 318 -10.53 16.60 -11.11
N LEU A 319 -10.58 15.29 -11.31
CA LEU A 319 -10.84 14.33 -10.23
C LEU A 319 -9.84 14.46 -9.07
N TYR A 320 -8.55 14.64 -9.37
CA TYR A 320 -7.55 14.88 -8.33
C TYR A 320 -7.82 16.19 -7.56
N LYS A 321 -8.09 17.29 -8.28
CA LYS A 321 -8.39 18.59 -7.68
C LYS A 321 -9.68 18.59 -6.84
N GLU A 322 -10.69 17.85 -7.28
CA GLU A 322 -11.98 17.71 -6.60
C GLU A 322 -11.92 16.77 -5.37
N GLY A 323 -10.75 16.18 -5.12
CA GLY A 323 -10.46 15.39 -3.93
C GLY A 323 -10.98 13.96 -3.97
N TYR A 324 -11.12 13.35 -5.16
CA TYR A 324 -11.41 11.91 -5.26
C TYR A 324 -10.17 11.12 -4.83
N GLN A 325 -10.37 10.10 -3.99
CA GLN A 325 -9.30 9.25 -3.49
C GLN A 325 -9.18 7.94 -4.27
N GLU A 326 -10.31 7.41 -4.72
CA GLU A 326 -10.41 6.19 -5.52
C GLU A 326 -10.97 6.52 -6.90
N VAL A 327 -10.21 6.17 -7.94
CA VAL A 327 -10.61 6.35 -9.32
C VAL A 327 -10.41 5.06 -10.09
N ILE A 328 -11.45 4.63 -10.81
CA ILE A 328 -11.38 3.48 -11.70
C ILE A 328 -11.64 3.96 -13.12
N VAL A 329 -10.73 3.67 -14.03
CA VAL A 329 -10.88 4.04 -15.43
C VAL A 329 -11.44 2.85 -16.20
N GLN A 330 -12.65 2.95 -16.76
CA GLN A 330 -13.24 1.90 -17.60
C GLN A 330 -13.23 2.32 -19.07
N PRO A 331 -12.37 1.71 -19.90
CA PRO A 331 -12.39 1.95 -21.34
C PRO A 331 -13.59 1.24 -21.99
N LEU A 332 -14.25 1.90 -22.93
CA LEU A 332 -15.31 1.35 -23.78
C LEU A 332 -14.79 0.96 -25.18
N HIS A 333 -13.49 0.70 -25.30
CA HIS A 333 -12.87 0.23 -26.54
C HIS A 333 -13.22 -1.24 -26.78
N ILE A 334 -13.23 -1.66 -28.05
CA ILE A 334 -13.52 -3.05 -28.42
C ILE A 334 -12.30 -3.96 -28.18
N ILE A 335 -11.12 -3.48 -28.55
CA ILE A 335 -9.86 -4.22 -28.44
C ILE A 335 -8.83 -3.45 -27.61
N ASN A 336 -7.83 -4.14 -27.08
CA ASN A 336 -6.67 -3.50 -26.44
C ASN A 336 -5.67 -2.98 -27.50
N GLY A 337 -6.16 -2.14 -28.43
CA GLY A 337 -5.38 -1.57 -29.53
C GLY A 337 -4.50 -0.38 -29.11
N SER A 338 -4.03 0.40 -30.09
CA SER A 338 -3.19 1.58 -29.86
C SER A 338 -3.85 2.59 -28.91
N GLU A 339 -5.13 2.93 -29.16
CA GLU A 339 -5.87 3.90 -28.34
C GLU A 339 -6.01 3.50 -26.88
N PHE A 340 -6.26 2.21 -26.63
CA PHE A 340 -6.30 1.65 -25.28
C PHE A 340 -4.93 1.80 -24.59
N HIS A 341 -3.84 1.47 -25.29
CA HIS A 341 -2.50 1.58 -24.70
C HIS A 341 -2.07 3.02 -24.45
N ASP A 342 -2.47 3.97 -25.29
CA ASP A 342 -2.25 5.40 -25.08
C ASP A 342 -3.05 5.93 -23.89
N LEU A 343 -4.29 5.47 -23.73
CA LEU A 343 -5.09 5.73 -22.53
C LEU A 343 -4.37 5.18 -21.29
N VAL A 344 -3.96 3.91 -21.28
CA VAL A 344 -3.28 3.30 -20.13
C VAL A 344 -1.98 4.05 -19.80
N ARG A 345 -1.20 4.46 -20.81
CA ARG A 345 0.00 5.27 -20.62
C ARG A 345 -0.32 6.62 -19.96
N THR A 346 -1.43 7.23 -20.32
CA THR A 346 -1.92 8.46 -19.68
C THR A 346 -2.35 8.21 -18.24
N VAL A 347 -3.15 7.18 -17.98
CA VAL A 347 -3.63 6.82 -16.63
C VAL A 347 -2.46 6.51 -15.68
N LYS A 348 -1.46 5.75 -16.14
CA LYS A 348 -0.27 5.39 -15.33
C LYS A 348 0.48 6.62 -14.79
N LYS A 349 0.49 7.75 -15.50
CA LYS A 349 1.12 8.99 -15.05
C LYS A 349 0.45 9.60 -13.81
N PHE A 350 -0.79 9.20 -13.49
CA PHE A 350 -1.54 9.69 -12.34
C PHE A 350 -1.58 8.71 -11.17
N ARG A 351 -0.80 7.61 -11.22
CA ARG A 351 -0.84 6.56 -10.18
C ARG A 351 -0.58 7.10 -8.76
N ASN A 352 0.29 8.10 -8.64
CA ASN A 352 0.66 8.70 -7.35
C ASN A 352 -0.29 9.84 -6.92
N ASN A 353 -1.25 10.23 -7.76
CA ASN A 353 -2.23 11.27 -7.43
C ASN A 353 -3.41 10.72 -6.62
N PHE A 354 -3.71 9.43 -6.72
CA PHE A 354 -4.86 8.80 -6.09
C PHE A 354 -4.42 7.72 -5.12
N ARG A 355 -5.17 7.52 -4.04
CA ARG A 355 -4.92 6.42 -3.09
C ARG A 355 -5.10 5.07 -3.78
N ASN A 356 -6.11 4.97 -4.63
CA ASN A 356 -6.39 3.79 -5.43
C ASN A 356 -6.74 4.21 -6.87
N LEU A 357 -5.86 3.91 -7.82
CA LEU A 357 -6.09 4.10 -9.25
C LEU A 357 -6.03 2.75 -9.95
N LYS A 358 -7.16 2.29 -10.47
CA LYS A 358 -7.26 1.06 -11.28
C LYS A 358 -7.80 1.39 -12.68
N TRP A 359 -7.59 0.48 -13.63
CA TRP A 359 -8.21 0.58 -14.94
C TRP A 359 -8.62 -0.78 -15.49
N GLY A 360 -9.76 -0.82 -16.18
CA GLY A 360 -10.28 -2.01 -16.85
C GLY A 360 -9.62 -2.27 -18.20
N ASN A 361 -9.88 -3.45 -18.76
CA ASN A 361 -9.53 -3.79 -20.13
C ASN A 361 -10.65 -3.42 -21.10
N ALA A 362 -10.34 -3.41 -22.41
CA ALA A 362 -11.33 -3.34 -23.49
C ALA A 362 -12.30 -4.54 -23.49
N LEU A 363 -13.30 -4.51 -24.38
CA LEU A 363 -14.35 -5.52 -24.49
C LEU A 363 -13.77 -6.92 -24.70
N LEU A 364 -12.88 -7.08 -25.69
CA LEU A 364 -12.14 -8.29 -26.01
C LEU A 364 -10.76 -8.21 -25.36
N SER A 365 -10.53 -9.02 -24.32
CA SER A 365 -9.26 -8.99 -23.58
C SER A 365 -8.82 -10.34 -23.01
N LYS A 366 -9.78 -11.24 -22.77
CA LYS A 366 -9.56 -12.62 -22.33
C LYS A 366 -10.40 -13.54 -23.19
N THR A 367 -10.03 -14.81 -23.28
CA THR A 367 -10.78 -15.83 -24.06
C THR A 367 -12.27 -15.86 -23.74
N ALA A 368 -12.64 -15.79 -22.45
CA ALA A 368 -14.05 -15.74 -22.03
C ALA A 368 -14.82 -14.54 -22.61
N ASP A 369 -14.14 -13.43 -22.90
CA ASP A 369 -14.79 -12.27 -23.49
C ASP A 369 -15.33 -12.54 -24.88
N TYR A 370 -14.58 -13.26 -25.70
CA TYR A 370 -14.97 -13.64 -27.05
C TYR A 370 -16.22 -14.52 -27.05
N PHE A 371 -16.28 -15.45 -26.10
CA PHE A 371 -17.42 -16.34 -25.90
C PHE A 371 -18.70 -15.61 -25.52
N ASP A 372 -18.59 -14.64 -24.61
CA ASP A 372 -19.73 -13.82 -24.19
C ASP A 372 -20.19 -12.91 -25.33
N VAL A 373 -19.25 -12.26 -26.03
CA VAL A 373 -19.56 -11.37 -27.16
C VAL A 373 -20.21 -12.15 -28.30
N ALA A 374 -19.71 -13.34 -28.64
CA ALA A 374 -20.34 -14.21 -29.62
C ALA A 374 -21.78 -14.58 -29.24
N LYS A 375 -22.03 -14.89 -27.96
CA LYS A 375 -23.39 -15.17 -27.47
C LYS A 375 -24.31 -13.95 -27.63
N ILE A 376 -23.83 -12.75 -27.30
CA ILE A 376 -24.60 -11.51 -27.41
C ILE A 376 -24.91 -11.21 -28.88
N LEU A 377 -23.91 -11.30 -29.76
CA LEU A 377 -24.09 -11.08 -31.20
C LEU A 377 -25.08 -12.06 -31.82
N LYS A 378 -25.09 -13.32 -31.39
CA LYS A 378 -26.05 -14.33 -31.84
C LYS A 378 -27.51 -13.93 -31.57
N THR A 379 -27.76 -13.26 -30.45
CA THR A 379 -29.10 -12.81 -30.05
C THR A 379 -29.48 -11.46 -30.64
N GLU A 380 -28.52 -10.56 -30.81
CA GLU A 380 -28.78 -9.16 -31.17
C GLU A 380 -28.64 -8.86 -32.67
N VAL A 381 -27.91 -9.72 -33.40
CA VAL A 381 -27.66 -9.59 -34.83
C VAL A 381 -28.17 -10.86 -35.51
N GLU A 382 -29.44 -11.19 -35.28
CA GLU A 382 -30.03 -12.44 -35.78
C GLU A 382 -29.97 -12.55 -37.31
N ASN A 383 -29.59 -13.74 -37.77
CA ASN A 383 -29.70 -14.13 -39.17
C ASN A 383 -30.83 -15.15 -39.32
N ASN A 384 -31.90 -14.74 -40.01
CA ASN A 384 -33.10 -15.55 -40.18
C ASN A 384 -33.14 -16.27 -41.53
N SER A 385 -32.08 -16.17 -42.34
CA SER A 385 -32.01 -16.78 -43.66
C SER A 385 -30.73 -17.57 -43.87
N LYS A 386 -30.87 -18.83 -44.32
CA LYS A 386 -29.73 -19.67 -44.73
C LYS A 386 -29.00 -19.14 -45.97
N GLU A 387 -29.61 -18.22 -46.71
CA GLU A 387 -29.04 -17.60 -47.92
C GLU A 387 -28.40 -16.22 -47.65
N GLN A 388 -28.51 -15.74 -46.41
CA GLN A 388 -27.90 -14.48 -45.95
C GLN A 388 -26.64 -14.78 -45.12
N ALA A 389 -25.61 -13.97 -45.25
CA ALA A 389 -24.48 -13.93 -44.33
C ALA A 389 -24.48 -12.63 -43.53
N VAL A 390 -23.87 -12.62 -42.34
CA VAL A 390 -23.70 -11.43 -41.51
C VAL A 390 -22.25 -10.97 -41.60
N LEU A 391 -22.02 -9.71 -41.96
CA LEU A 391 -20.70 -9.08 -41.94
C LEU A 391 -20.63 -8.01 -40.86
N LEU A 392 -19.76 -8.23 -39.88
CA LEU A 392 -19.48 -7.35 -38.76
C LEU A 392 -18.24 -6.48 -39.09
N MET A 393 -18.44 -5.17 -39.20
CA MET A 393 -17.39 -4.22 -39.55
C MET A 393 -16.75 -3.60 -38.30
N GLY A 394 -15.53 -4.03 -37.97
CA GLY A 394 -14.68 -3.40 -36.96
C GLY A 394 -13.93 -2.20 -37.50
N HIS A 395 -13.41 -1.37 -36.60
CA HIS A 395 -12.55 -0.25 -36.99
C HIS A 395 -11.19 -0.74 -37.52
N GLY A 396 -10.61 -1.78 -36.89
CA GLY A 396 -9.22 -2.15 -37.14
C GLY A 396 -8.23 -1.42 -36.25
N SER A 397 -6.94 -1.74 -36.41
CA SER A 397 -5.82 -1.11 -35.74
C SER A 397 -4.49 -1.61 -36.34
N SER A 398 -3.45 -0.78 -36.36
CA SER A 398 -2.08 -1.22 -36.69
C SER A 398 -1.40 -2.02 -35.56
N HIS A 399 -1.94 -1.95 -34.34
CA HIS A 399 -1.49 -2.73 -33.19
C HIS A 399 -1.73 -4.24 -33.35
N ALA A 400 -0.91 -5.08 -32.71
CA ALA A 400 -1.05 -6.54 -32.72
C ALA A 400 -2.42 -7.06 -32.25
N ALA A 401 -3.13 -6.28 -31.42
CA ALA A 401 -4.49 -6.55 -30.98
C ALA A 401 -5.52 -6.53 -32.13
N ASN A 402 -5.16 -6.11 -33.34
CA ASN A 402 -6.00 -6.30 -34.51
C ASN A 402 -6.32 -7.78 -34.79
N SER A 403 -5.45 -8.69 -34.33
CA SER A 403 -5.72 -10.14 -34.37
C SER A 403 -7.00 -10.54 -33.63
N ASP A 404 -7.51 -9.72 -32.71
CA ASP A 404 -8.76 -9.95 -31.97
C ASP A 404 -9.98 -10.04 -32.93
N TYR A 405 -9.97 -9.34 -34.08
CA TYR A 405 -11.05 -9.43 -35.07
C TYR A 405 -11.09 -10.81 -35.73
N ALA A 406 -9.94 -11.33 -36.16
CA ALA A 406 -9.83 -12.69 -36.72
C ALA A 406 -10.11 -13.77 -35.66
N ALA A 407 -9.70 -13.54 -34.42
CA ALA A 407 -10.01 -14.45 -33.31
C ALA A 407 -11.51 -14.49 -33.02
N LEU A 408 -12.20 -13.34 -33.03
CA LEU A 408 -13.65 -13.29 -32.87
C LEU A 408 -14.37 -13.99 -34.03
N ASP A 409 -13.95 -13.75 -35.26
CA ASP A 409 -14.46 -14.45 -36.45
C ASP A 409 -14.37 -15.98 -36.29
N TYR A 410 -13.22 -16.49 -35.85
CA TYR A 410 -13.04 -17.91 -35.57
C TYR A 410 -13.99 -18.41 -34.47
N VAL A 411 -14.12 -17.69 -33.36
CA VAL A 411 -14.99 -18.06 -32.24
C VAL A 411 -16.46 -18.09 -32.65
N LEU A 412 -16.92 -17.14 -33.48
CA LEU A 412 -18.28 -17.15 -34.02
C LEU A 412 -18.55 -18.45 -34.80
N LYS A 413 -17.63 -18.80 -35.71
CA LYS A 413 -17.74 -20.00 -36.55
C LYS A 413 -17.70 -21.28 -35.72
N GLU A 414 -16.83 -21.37 -34.72
CA GLU A 414 -16.75 -22.49 -33.77
C GLU A 414 -18.06 -22.67 -33.00
N ARG A 415 -18.70 -21.56 -32.60
CA ARG A 415 -20.01 -21.56 -31.89
C ARG A 415 -21.23 -21.75 -32.80
N GLY A 416 -21.01 -22.24 -34.01
CA GLY A 416 -22.07 -22.60 -34.96
C GLY A 416 -22.62 -21.43 -35.79
N MET A 417 -22.04 -20.23 -35.66
CA MET A 417 -22.40 -19.05 -36.45
C MET A 417 -21.53 -19.00 -37.72
N LYS A 418 -21.62 -20.05 -38.54
CA LYS A 418 -20.73 -20.28 -39.71
C LYS A 418 -20.90 -19.26 -40.83
N ASP A 419 -22.01 -18.56 -40.80
CA ASP A 419 -22.51 -17.53 -41.69
C ASP A 419 -22.15 -16.10 -41.22
N TYR A 420 -21.44 -15.97 -40.10
CA TYR A 420 -20.98 -14.68 -39.58
C TYR A 420 -19.51 -14.48 -39.92
N TYR A 421 -19.20 -13.26 -40.35
CA TYR A 421 -17.87 -12.84 -40.78
C TYR A 421 -17.51 -11.55 -40.07
N VAL A 422 -16.25 -11.41 -39.67
CA VAL A 422 -15.70 -10.16 -39.12
C VAL A 422 -14.65 -9.61 -40.08
N GLY A 423 -14.74 -8.32 -40.37
CA GLY A 423 -13.67 -7.58 -41.03
C GLY A 423 -13.33 -6.31 -40.29
N ALA A 424 -12.27 -5.63 -40.72
CA ALA A 424 -11.82 -4.36 -40.19
C ALA A 424 -11.56 -3.35 -41.31
N VAL A 425 -11.94 -2.09 -41.10
CA VAL A 425 -11.64 -1.00 -42.05
C VAL A 425 -10.12 -0.79 -42.14
N GLU A 426 -9.47 -0.64 -40.99
CA GLU A 426 -8.04 -0.39 -40.87
C GLU A 426 -7.31 -1.63 -40.31
N GLY A 427 -7.35 -2.74 -41.03
CA GLY A 427 -6.61 -3.94 -40.63
C GLY A 427 -7.15 -5.22 -41.25
N TYR A 428 -6.64 -6.34 -40.75
CA TYR A 428 -7.08 -7.68 -41.16
C TYR A 428 -8.19 -8.22 -40.25
N PRO A 429 -9.20 -8.97 -40.75
CA PRO A 429 -9.45 -9.27 -42.17
C PRO A 429 -9.97 -8.06 -42.96
N GLU A 430 -9.36 -7.81 -44.12
CA GLU A 430 -9.82 -6.77 -45.04
C GLU A 430 -11.09 -7.20 -45.78
N ILE A 431 -11.92 -6.25 -46.21
CA ILE A 431 -13.19 -6.54 -46.88
C ILE A 431 -13.03 -7.44 -48.11
N LYS A 432 -11.95 -7.28 -48.90
CA LYS A 432 -11.67 -8.11 -50.09
C LYS A 432 -11.49 -9.58 -49.74
N VAL A 433 -10.86 -9.88 -48.60
CA VAL A 433 -10.68 -11.25 -48.10
C VAL A 433 -12.03 -11.83 -47.70
N VAL A 434 -12.86 -11.05 -47.03
CA VAL A 434 -14.20 -11.48 -46.62
C VAL A 434 -15.10 -11.72 -47.84
N ILE A 435 -15.09 -10.83 -48.84
CA ILE A 435 -15.85 -10.99 -50.10
C ILE A 435 -15.50 -12.30 -50.80
N LYS A 436 -14.21 -12.64 -50.88
CA LYS A 436 -13.78 -13.92 -51.46
C LYS A 436 -14.43 -15.10 -50.73
N GLN A 437 -14.42 -15.10 -49.40
CA GLN A 437 -15.04 -16.16 -48.59
C GLN A 437 -16.57 -16.22 -48.77
N LEU A 438 -17.23 -15.06 -48.88
CA LEU A 438 -18.67 -14.96 -49.11
C LEU A 438 -19.06 -15.55 -50.46
N LYS A 439 -18.29 -15.25 -51.52
CA LYS A 439 -18.50 -15.80 -52.87
C LYS A 439 -18.25 -17.30 -52.94
N GLU A 440 -17.20 -17.79 -52.30
CA GLU A 440 -16.91 -19.24 -52.21
C GLU A 440 -18.06 -20.02 -51.56
N LYS A 441 -18.75 -19.42 -50.59
CA LYS A 441 -19.93 -19.98 -49.94
C LYS A 441 -21.25 -19.70 -50.66
N LYS A 442 -21.21 -18.98 -51.79
CA LYS A 442 -22.36 -18.67 -52.65
C LYS A 442 -23.48 -17.90 -51.95
N TYR A 443 -23.14 -17.04 -50.99
CA TYR A 443 -24.12 -16.11 -50.42
C TYR A 443 -24.56 -15.08 -51.46
N LYS A 444 -25.83 -14.65 -51.38
CA LYS A 444 -26.38 -13.61 -52.26
C LYS A 444 -26.81 -12.37 -51.49
N LYS A 445 -27.18 -12.53 -50.22
CA LYS A 445 -27.61 -11.45 -49.33
C LYS A 445 -26.62 -11.28 -48.19
N ILE A 446 -26.29 -10.04 -47.85
CA ILE A 446 -25.38 -9.70 -46.75
C ILE A 446 -26.07 -8.76 -45.78
N LYS A 447 -26.10 -9.11 -44.50
CA LYS A 447 -26.45 -8.19 -43.42
C LYS A 447 -25.19 -7.53 -42.89
N LEU A 448 -25.04 -6.24 -43.13
CA LEU A 448 -23.89 -5.45 -42.73
C LEU A 448 -24.20 -4.73 -41.40
N ALA A 449 -23.36 -4.94 -40.38
CA ALA A 449 -23.54 -4.34 -39.06
C ALA A 449 -22.19 -3.89 -38.44
N PRO A 450 -22.17 -2.84 -37.60
CA PRO A 450 -20.93 -2.34 -37.03
C PRO A 450 -20.49 -3.16 -35.81
N LEU A 451 -19.20 -3.50 -35.75
CA LEU A 451 -18.49 -4.04 -34.58
C LEU A 451 -17.71 -2.91 -33.87
N MET A 452 -18.40 -1.81 -33.63
CA MET A 452 -17.88 -0.62 -32.96
C MET A 452 -18.85 -0.21 -31.85
N LEU A 453 -18.34 0.46 -30.81
CA LEU A 453 -19.18 0.90 -29.70
C LEU A 453 -20.33 1.79 -30.17
N VAL A 454 -20.02 2.73 -31.07
CA VAL A 454 -20.93 3.72 -31.64
C VAL A 454 -21.11 3.43 -33.13
N ALA A 455 -22.34 3.59 -33.64
CA ALA A 455 -22.57 3.76 -35.07
C ALA A 455 -22.30 5.23 -35.43
N GLY A 456 -21.01 5.62 -35.37
CA GLY A 456 -20.52 6.98 -35.60
C GLY A 456 -20.01 7.18 -37.02
N ASP A 457 -18.98 8.00 -37.18
CA ASP A 457 -18.49 8.45 -38.49
C ASP A 457 -18.11 7.31 -39.43
N HIS A 458 -17.27 6.37 -38.99
CA HIS A 458 -16.92 5.17 -39.76
C HIS A 458 -18.15 4.32 -40.16
N ALA A 459 -19.16 4.23 -39.28
CA ALA A 459 -20.38 3.50 -39.61
C ALA A 459 -21.29 4.26 -40.57
N GLN A 460 -21.16 5.58 -40.69
CA GLN A 460 -21.97 6.41 -41.60
C GLN A 460 -21.29 6.57 -42.96
N ASN A 461 -19.96 6.72 -42.97
CA ASN A 461 -19.18 6.98 -44.17
C ASN A 461 -18.60 5.67 -44.72
N ASP A 462 -17.71 5.00 -43.99
CA ASP A 462 -17.03 3.80 -44.53
C ASP A 462 -17.96 2.59 -44.66
N MET A 463 -19.01 2.48 -43.85
CA MET A 463 -19.91 1.31 -43.92
C MET A 463 -21.03 1.50 -44.93
N ILE A 464 -21.68 2.67 -44.93
CA ILE A 464 -22.92 2.93 -45.70
C ILE A 464 -22.90 4.24 -46.47
N GLY A 465 -21.75 4.91 -46.54
CA GLY A 465 -21.60 6.19 -47.22
C GLY A 465 -21.88 6.07 -48.72
N GLU A 466 -22.06 7.23 -49.34
CA GLU A 466 -22.34 7.34 -50.76
C GLU A 466 -21.09 7.09 -51.63
N ASP A 467 -19.89 7.18 -51.05
CA ASP A 467 -18.61 6.99 -51.74
C ASP A 467 -18.41 5.53 -52.21
N GLU A 468 -17.76 5.33 -53.36
CA GLU A 468 -17.55 4.00 -53.97
C GLU A 468 -16.76 3.04 -53.08
N ASP A 469 -15.97 3.56 -52.15
CA ASP A 469 -15.16 2.79 -51.20
C ASP A 469 -15.91 2.42 -49.91
N SER A 470 -17.18 2.82 -49.76
CA SER A 470 -18.01 2.34 -48.66
C SER A 470 -18.27 0.84 -48.79
N TRP A 471 -18.29 0.12 -47.66
CA TRP A 471 -18.44 -1.33 -47.64
C TRP A 471 -19.73 -1.79 -48.30
N LYS A 472 -20.83 -1.05 -48.10
CA LYS A 472 -22.10 -1.29 -48.78
C LYS A 472 -21.93 -1.23 -50.30
N ASN A 473 -21.35 -0.16 -50.84
CA ASN A 473 -21.16 0.00 -52.28
C ASN A 473 -20.21 -1.05 -52.86
N ILE A 474 -19.11 -1.36 -52.15
CA ILE A 474 -18.20 -2.44 -52.56
C ILE A 474 -18.95 -3.78 -52.66
N LEU A 475 -19.76 -4.12 -51.66
CA LEU A 475 -20.53 -5.37 -51.66
C LEU A 475 -21.59 -5.40 -52.77
N GLU A 476 -22.31 -4.31 -52.98
CA GLU A 476 -23.33 -4.20 -54.04
C GLU A 476 -22.68 -4.32 -55.43
N ASN A 477 -21.53 -3.68 -55.65
CA ASN A 477 -20.75 -3.79 -56.89
C ASN A 477 -20.21 -5.21 -57.14
N GLU A 478 -19.96 -5.97 -56.07
CA GLU A 478 -19.56 -7.38 -56.15
C GLU A 478 -20.74 -8.34 -56.37
N GLY A 479 -21.97 -7.81 -56.48
CA GLY A 479 -23.20 -8.53 -56.83
C GLY A 479 -24.03 -9.02 -55.64
N PHE A 480 -23.78 -8.51 -54.43
CA PHE A 480 -24.56 -8.86 -53.24
C PHE A 480 -25.74 -7.90 -53.02
N GLU A 481 -26.85 -8.41 -52.49
CA GLU A 481 -27.93 -7.59 -51.92
C GLU A 481 -27.57 -7.26 -50.46
N VAL A 482 -27.49 -5.98 -50.09
CA VAL A 482 -27.01 -5.56 -48.77
C VAL A 482 -28.14 -5.01 -47.90
N GLU A 483 -28.38 -5.65 -46.77
CA GLU A 483 -29.24 -5.16 -45.68
C GLU A 483 -28.35 -4.54 -44.59
N VAL A 484 -28.69 -3.34 -44.11
CA VAL A 484 -27.89 -2.64 -43.10
C VAL A 484 -28.59 -2.69 -41.74
N GLN A 485 -27.85 -3.12 -40.71
CA GLN A 485 -28.22 -2.95 -39.31
C GLN A 485 -27.32 -1.90 -38.65
N LEU A 486 -27.75 -0.64 -38.68
CA LEU A 486 -26.99 0.51 -38.16
C LEU A 486 -27.18 0.68 -36.65
N LYS A 487 -26.73 -0.31 -35.87
CA LYS A 487 -26.84 -0.34 -34.40
C LYS A 487 -25.47 -0.58 -33.78
N GLY A 488 -24.98 0.38 -32.99
CA GLY A 488 -23.68 0.28 -32.32
C GLY A 488 -23.69 -0.76 -31.20
N LEU A 489 -22.54 -1.37 -30.89
CA LEU A 489 -22.44 -2.38 -29.84
C LEU A 489 -22.90 -1.86 -28.47
N GLY A 490 -22.74 -0.56 -28.18
CA GLY A 490 -23.17 0.03 -26.93
C GLY A 490 -24.69 0.06 -26.73
N GLU A 491 -25.48 -0.17 -27.77
CA GLU A 491 -26.95 -0.25 -27.68
C GLU A 491 -27.42 -1.60 -27.13
N TYR A 492 -26.57 -2.63 -27.19
CA TYR A 492 -26.89 -3.97 -26.71
C TYR A 492 -26.71 -4.07 -25.20
N GLU A 493 -27.76 -4.42 -24.47
CA GLU A 493 -27.70 -4.54 -23.00
C GLU A 493 -26.65 -5.55 -22.55
N GLY A 494 -26.48 -6.65 -23.30
CA GLY A 494 -25.43 -7.64 -23.05
C GLY A 494 -24.03 -7.04 -23.06
N ILE A 495 -23.73 -6.13 -24.00
CA ILE A 495 -22.44 -5.44 -24.08
C ILE A 495 -22.29 -4.45 -22.92
N GLN A 496 -23.35 -3.68 -22.60
CA GLN A 496 -23.35 -2.76 -21.46
C GLN A 496 -23.05 -3.49 -20.15
N ASN A 497 -23.73 -4.62 -19.92
CA ASN A 497 -23.52 -5.48 -18.76
C ASN A 497 -22.11 -6.08 -18.72
N LYS A 498 -21.53 -6.39 -19.89
CA LYS A 498 -20.16 -6.91 -19.98
C LYS A 498 -19.12 -5.89 -19.51
N TYR A 499 -19.27 -4.61 -19.86
CA TYR A 499 -18.41 -3.56 -19.31
C TYR A 499 -18.56 -3.40 -17.79
N ALA A 500 -19.78 -3.48 -17.26
CA ALA A 500 -20.02 -3.44 -15.82
C ALA A 500 -19.43 -4.67 -15.10
N ALA A 501 -19.52 -5.87 -15.69
CA ALA A 501 -18.93 -7.08 -15.14
C ALA A 501 -17.40 -7.02 -15.08
N LYS A 502 -16.76 -6.46 -16.12
CA LYS A 502 -15.31 -6.22 -16.14
C LYS A 502 -14.86 -5.31 -15.00
N LEU A 503 -15.62 -4.26 -14.72
CA LEU A 503 -15.39 -3.38 -13.57
C LEU A 503 -15.52 -4.12 -12.25
N ARG A 504 -16.55 -4.95 -12.09
CA ARG A 504 -16.77 -5.73 -10.88
C ARG A 504 -15.58 -6.66 -10.59
N SER A 505 -15.13 -7.41 -11.59
CA SER A 505 -13.96 -8.30 -11.45
C SER A 505 -12.65 -7.56 -11.18
N LEU A 506 -12.55 -6.27 -11.49
CA LEU A 506 -11.39 -5.44 -11.17
C LEU A 506 -11.44 -4.92 -9.72
N LEU A 507 -12.65 -4.73 -9.18
CA LEU A 507 -12.88 -4.27 -7.82
C LEU A 507 -12.72 -5.36 -6.77
N GLU A 508 -13.05 -6.60 -7.11
CA GLU A 508 -12.90 -7.79 -6.24
C GLU A 508 -11.44 -8.26 -6.08
N LYS A 509 -10.52 -7.72 -6.88
CA LYS A 509 -9.07 -7.98 -6.82
C LYS A 509 -8.34 -6.82 -6.18
#